data_AF-A0A023X412-F1
#
_entry.id   AF-A0A023X412-F1
#
_cell.length_a   1.000
_cell.length_b   1.000
_cell.length_c   1.000
_cell.angle_alpha   90.00
_cell.angle_beta   90.00
_cell.angle_gamma   90.00
#
_symmetry.space_group_name_H-M   'P 1'
#
loop_
_entity.id
_entity.type
_entity.pdbx_description
1 polymer ?
#
loop_
_entity_poly.entity_id
_entity_poly.type
_entity_poly.pdbx_seq_one_letter_code
_entity_poly.pdbx_strand_id
1 'polypeptide(L)'
;MAVAPSELGTQPVGEAAPVAEGIYQLKVPVPFPLVFVASYLIEGEGGWTVVDPGYDYPEAREVWELGARSLGLDLDSGVEKVVVTHLHPDHIGLARWLGERAGCPVFMGGEEILSARRLWDPTADTDRFFKFMLRHGMDEATARPNVLKRNSQTRLPDDITPLSPGEKLELGDGSYRMIHTPGHTDHHLVFHDERRRVLLGGDHLLLRITPNIGVWPDTAPSPLARYLDSLNSLRDLEADLVLPGHGPLFHDLGGRIEELLLHHEHRLDATLAAYGGREATPYAVSCRVFSPDLTDYQLRFALAETLAHVELLEERGLLERTGEDPVRHRPLSA
;
A
#
# COMPACT_ATOMS: atom_id res chain seq x y z
N MET A 1 9.92 13.26 -19.12
CA MET A 1 10.35 11.94 -19.65
C MET A 1 9.96 10.92 -18.60
N ALA A 2 9.61 9.69 -18.98
CA ALA A 2 9.21 8.69 -17.99
C ALA A 2 10.40 8.33 -17.08
N VAL A 3 10.18 8.23 -15.77
CA VAL A 3 11.20 7.81 -14.80
C VAL A 3 11.67 6.40 -15.12
N ALA A 4 12.99 6.25 -15.28
CA ALA A 4 13.60 4.97 -15.59
C ALA A 4 13.75 4.09 -14.33
N PRO A 5 13.61 2.76 -14.45
CA PRO A 5 13.96 1.86 -13.36
C PRO A 5 15.48 1.91 -13.09
N SER A 6 15.87 1.66 -11.83
CA SER A 6 17.26 1.42 -11.46
C SER A 6 17.75 0.09 -12.04
N GLU A 7 19.07 -0.01 -12.23
CA GLU A 7 19.76 -1.28 -12.53
C GLU A 7 19.95 -2.15 -11.28
N LEU A 8 19.70 -1.59 -10.09
CA LEU A 8 19.69 -2.30 -8.81
C LEU A 8 18.36 -3.03 -8.59
N GLY A 9 18.38 -4.04 -7.72
CA GLY A 9 17.16 -4.78 -7.38
C GLY A 9 16.59 -5.57 -8.57
N THR A 10 17.45 -6.02 -9.49
CA THR A 10 17.08 -6.74 -10.72
C THR A 10 17.09 -8.27 -10.55
N GLN A 11 17.41 -8.78 -9.35
CA GLN A 11 17.40 -10.19 -9.02
C GLN A 11 16.02 -10.83 -9.24
N PRO A 12 15.95 -12.13 -9.57
CA PRO A 12 14.69 -12.87 -9.67
C PRO A 12 13.84 -12.81 -8.40
N VAL A 13 12.54 -13.07 -8.56
CA VAL A 13 11.65 -13.28 -7.40
C VAL A 13 12.12 -14.51 -6.63
N GLY A 14 12.17 -14.41 -5.31
CA GLY A 14 12.73 -15.44 -4.43
C GLY A 14 14.19 -15.20 -4.02
N GLU A 15 14.87 -14.23 -4.62
CA GLU A 15 16.29 -13.95 -4.33
C GLU A 15 16.48 -12.64 -3.55
N ALA A 16 17.54 -12.62 -2.74
CA ALA A 16 18.02 -11.44 -2.03
C ALA A 16 19.24 -10.84 -2.73
N ALA A 17 19.31 -9.51 -2.83
CA ALA A 17 20.47 -8.80 -3.38
C ALA A 17 20.71 -7.47 -2.65
N PRO A 18 21.96 -6.99 -2.54
CA PRO A 18 22.25 -5.67 -2.01
C PRO A 18 21.70 -4.58 -2.94
N VAL A 19 21.08 -3.55 -2.36
CA VAL A 19 20.50 -2.41 -3.08
C VAL A 19 21.03 -1.07 -2.61
N ALA A 20 21.62 -1.01 -1.41
CA ALA A 20 22.40 0.12 -0.92
C ALA A 20 23.38 -0.36 0.17
N GLU A 21 24.20 0.53 0.71
CA GLU A 21 25.13 0.22 1.80
C GLU A 21 24.37 -0.36 3.02
N GLY A 22 24.59 -1.65 3.30
CA GLY A 22 23.94 -2.36 4.41
C GLY A 22 22.44 -2.61 4.22
N ILE A 23 21.90 -2.45 3.00
CA ILE A 23 20.49 -2.67 2.69
C ILE A 23 20.35 -3.68 1.57
N TYR A 24 19.54 -4.72 1.80
CA TYR A 24 19.27 -5.79 0.87
C TYR A 24 17.77 -5.86 0.57
N GLN A 25 17.42 -6.22 -0.65
CA GLN A 25 16.04 -6.49 -1.04
C GLN A 25 15.85 -7.99 -1.25
N LEU A 26 14.91 -8.57 -0.52
CA LEU A 26 14.36 -9.90 -0.80
C LEU A 26 13.02 -9.73 -1.52
N LYS A 27 12.88 -10.34 -2.71
CA LYS A 27 11.62 -10.33 -3.45
C LYS A 27 10.75 -11.50 -3.01
N VAL A 28 9.86 -11.25 -2.05
CA VAL A 28 8.96 -12.26 -1.52
C VAL A 28 7.79 -12.45 -2.48
N PRO A 29 7.53 -13.66 -3.01
CA PRO A 29 6.46 -13.87 -3.98
C PRO A 29 5.08 -13.61 -3.36
N VAL A 30 4.09 -13.31 -4.19
CA VAL A 30 2.69 -13.18 -3.76
C VAL A 30 1.76 -13.98 -4.69
N PRO A 31 0.68 -14.61 -4.19
CA PRO A 31 -0.21 -15.43 -5.01
C PRO A 31 -1.25 -14.61 -5.79
N PHE A 32 -0.86 -13.44 -6.29
CA PHE A 32 -1.72 -12.50 -7.04
C PHE A 32 -0.90 -11.65 -8.05
N PRO A 33 -1.54 -10.90 -8.98
CA PRO A 33 -0.87 -10.36 -10.18
C PRO A 33 0.35 -9.45 -9.98
N LEU A 34 0.58 -8.93 -8.76
CA LEU A 34 1.77 -8.12 -8.44
C LEU A 34 3.07 -8.95 -8.39
N VAL A 35 2.99 -10.28 -8.44
CA VAL A 35 4.09 -11.27 -8.52
C VAL A 35 5.00 -11.33 -7.28
N PHE A 36 5.42 -10.19 -6.73
CA PHE A 36 6.19 -10.12 -5.49
C PHE A 36 5.91 -8.82 -4.72
N VAL A 37 6.26 -8.84 -3.43
CA VAL A 37 6.44 -7.69 -2.55
C VAL A 37 7.90 -7.65 -2.10
N ALA A 38 8.47 -6.46 -2.00
CA ALA A 38 9.85 -6.25 -1.60
C ALA A 38 9.94 -6.17 -0.07
N SER A 39 10.64 -7.14 0.53
CA SER A 39 11.13 -7.04 1.90
C SER A 39 12.52 -6.43 1.90
N TYR A 40 12.75 -5.46 2.78
CA TYR A 40 14.06 -4.83 2.94
C TYR A 40 14.72 -5.29 4.24
N LEU A 41 15.93 -5.82 4.12
CA LEU A 41 16.75 -6.25 5.25
C LEU A 41 17.88 -5.25 5.44
N ILE A 42 17.99 -4.69 6.64
CA ILE A 42 18.94 -3.63 6.96
C ILE A 42 19.88 -4.16 8.04
N GLU A 43 21.17 -4.23 7.72
CA GLU A 43 22.23 -4.70 8.61
C GLU A 43 22.42 -3.73 9.78
N GLY A 44 22.62 -4.27 10.97
CA GLY A 44 23.01 -3.53 12.16
C GLY A 44 24.00 -4.32 13.04
N GLU A 45 24.73 -3.63 13.91
CA GLU A 45 25.67 -4.27 14.85
C GLU A 45 25.01 -5.34 15.74
N GLY A 46 23.74 -5.13 16.12
CA GLY A 46 22.95 -6.02 16.99
C GLY A 46 22.15 -7.10 16.26
N GLY A 47 22.13 -7.08 14.92
CA GLY A 47 21.27 -7.93 14.09
C GLY A 47 20.60 -7.15 12.97
N TRP A 48 19.65 -7.79 12.32
CA TRP A 48 19.00 -7.28 11.12
C TRP A 48 17.63 -6.70 11.44
N THR A 49 17.33 -5.55 10.86
CA THR A 49 15.94 -5.04 10.82
C THR A 49 15.29 -5.46 9.51
N VAL A 50 14.08 -6.01 9.60
CA VAL A 50 13.27 -6.37 8.42
C VAL A 50 12.13 -5.37 8.27
N VAL A 51 12.00 -4.77 7.08
CA VAL A 51 10.88 -3.90 6.71
C VAL A 51 9.98 -4.62 5.72
N ASP A 52 8.70 -4.75 6.06
CA ASP A 52 7.64 -5.43 5.28
C ASP A 52 7.97 -6.90 4.94
N PRO A 53 7.69 -7.84 5.86
CA PRO A 53 8.13 -9.22 5.70
C PRO A 53 7.41 -10.01 4.60
N GLY A 54 6.31 -9.53 4.03
CA GLY A 54 5.65 -10.21 2.92
C GLY A 54 4.30 -10.82 3.26
N TYR A 55 3.68 -11.45 2.26
CA TYR A 55 2.42 -12.17 2.38
C TYR A 55 2.62 -13.57 2.99
N ASP A 56 1.77 -13.96 3.94
CA ASP A 56 1.93 -15.25 4.63
C ASP A 56 1.30 -16.43 3.86
N TYR A 57 2.16 -17.21 3.22
CA TYR A 57 1.84 -18.51 2.63
C TYR A 57 3.11 -19.37 2.49
N PRO A 58 3.00 -20.70 2.27
CA PRO A 58 4.14 -21.62 2.32
C PRO A 58 5.34 -21.20 1.46
N GLU A 59 5.13 -20.82 0.21
CA GLU A 59 6.21 -20.48 -0.72
C GLU A 59 6.93 -19.18 -0.31
N ALA A 60 6.24 -18.20 0.30
CA ALA A 60 6.90 -17.02 0.85
C ALA A 60 7.82 -17.36 2.04
N ARG A 61 7.41 -18.29 2.90
CA ARG A 61 8.25 -18.76 4.02
C ARG A 61 9.49 -19.51 3.51
N GLU A 62 9.35 -20.31 2.46
CA GLU A 62 10.48 -20.98 1.80
C GLU A 62 11.46 -19.97 1.17
N VAL A 63 10.95 -18.90 0.59
CA VAL A 63 11.78 -17.80 0.07
C VAL A 63 12.54 -17.10 1.19
N TRP A 64 11.93 -16.87 2.35
CA TRP A 64 12.64 -16.36 3.52
C TRP A 64 13.77 -17.28 3.98
N GLU A 65 13.51 -18.58 4.04
CA GLU A 65 14.53 -19.58 4.37
C GLU A 65 15.73 -19.52 3.42
N LEU A 66 15.49 -19.43 2.11
CA LEU A 66 16.54 -19.38 1.10
C LEU A 66 17.28 -18.05 1.10
N GLY A 67 16.54 -16.94 1.17
CA GLY A 67 17.10 -15.58 1.18
C GLY A 67 17.92 -15.30 2.43
N ALA A 68 17.47 -15.74 3.61
CA ALA A 68 18.24 -15.59 4.84
C ALA A 68 19.56 -16.40 4.77
N ARG A 69 19.50 -17.65 4.27
CA ARG A 69 20.70 -18.46 4.06
C ARG A 69 21.69 -17.83 3.08
N SER A 70 21.23 -17.20 2.00
CA SER A 70 22.13 -16.56 1.02
C SER A 70 22.84 -15.33 1.58
N LEU A 71 22.23 -14.67 2.57
CA LEU A 71 22.81 -13.52 3.27
C LEU A 71 23.60 -13.91 4.53
N GLY A 72 23.61 -15.19 4.92
CA GLY A 72 24.20 -15.62 6.20
C GLY A 72 23.41 -15.14 7.44
N LEU A 73 22.14 -14.77 7.25
CA LEU A 73 21.22 -14.39 8.31
C LEU A 73 20.63 -15.64 8.98
N ASP A 74 20.83 -15.77 10.29
CA ASP A 74 20.09 -16.72 11.12
C ASP A 74 18.71 -16.15 11.45
N LEU A 75 17.63 -16.77 10.96
CA LEU A 75 16.27 -16.31 11.21
C LEU A 75 15.81 -16.52 12.66
N ASP A 76 16.47 -17.40 13.41
CA ASP A 76 16.07 -17.73 14.78
C ASP A 76 16.70 -16.79 15.82
N SER A 77 17.78 -16.07 15.45
CA SER A 77 18.51 -15.19 16.38
C SER A 77 19.06 -13.89 15.78
N GLY A 78 19.09 -13.77 14.45
CA GLY A 78 19.72 -12.66 13.75
C GLY A 78 18.79 -11.51 13.38
N VAL A 79 17.46 -11.67 13.50
CA VAL A 79 16.50 -10.58 13.26
C VAL A 79 16.21 -9.86 14.58
N GLU A 80 16.59 -8.58 14.66
CA GLU A 80 16.42 -7.75 15.86
C GLU A 80 14.99 -7.20 15.97
N LYS A 81 14.38 -6.85 14.84
CA LYS A 81 12.99 -6.35 14.78
C LYS A 81 12.40 -6.46 13.39
N VAL A 82 11.07 -6.51 13.36
CA VAL A 82 10.26 -6.37 12.15
C VAL A 82 9.54 -5.04 12.19
N VAL A 83 9.58 -4.28 11.10
CA VAL A 83 8.87 -3.00 10.94
C VAL A 83 7.93 -3.14 9.75
N VAL A 84 6.69 -2.69 9.93
CA VAL A 84 5.64 -2.78 8.91
C VAL A 84 5.20 -1.38 8.51
N THR A 85 5.20 -1.09 7.21
CA THR A 85 4.81 0.21 6.64
C THR A 85 3.31 0.46 6.79
N HIS A 86 2.49 -0.57 6.49
CA HIS A 86 1.03 -0.48 6.50
C HIS A 86 0.33 -1.84 6.59
N LEU A 87 -1.00 -1.82 6.74
CA LEU A 87 -1.81 -2.98 7.13
C LEU A 87 -2.14 -3.99 6.03
N HIS A 88 -1.72 -3.78 4.78
CA HIS A 88 -2.06 -4.70 3.69
C HIS A 88 -1.37 -6.06 3.85
N PRO A 89 -2.03 -7.15 3.41
CA PRO A 89 -1.66 -8.51 3.82
C PRO A 89 -0.29 -8.94 3.30
N ASP A 90 0.17 -8.38 2.19
CA ASP A 90 1.50 -8.55 1.63
C ASP A 90 2.60 -7.77 2.34
N HIS A 91 2.27 -6.85 3.23
CA HIS A 91 3.26 -6.15 4.03
C HIS A 91 3.30 -6.71 5.44
N ILE A 92 2.13 -6.82 6.09
CA ILE A 92 2.02 -7.31 7.48
C ILE A 92 1.98 -8.83 7.61
N GLY A 93 1.70 -9.58 6.53
CA GLY A 93 1.31 -10.99 6.59
C GLY A 93 2.26 -11.87 7.38
N LEU A 94 3.55 -11.82 7.05
CA LEU A 94 4.59 -12.61 7.67
C LEU A 94 5.15 -12.02 8.97
N ALA A 95 4.64 -10.87 9.43
CA ALA A 95 5.17 -10.19 10.62
C ALA A 95 5.02 -11.05 11.88
N ARG A 96 3.90 -11.76 12.03
CA ARG A 96 3.71 -12.69 13.14
C ARG A 96 4.71 -13.85 13.07
N TRP A 97 4.78 -14.50 11.92
CA TRP A 97 5.66 -15.66 11.72
C TRP A 97 7.13 -15.32 11.99
N LEU A 98 7.61 -14.21 11.44
CA LEU A 98 9.00 -13.80 11.59
C LEU A 98 9.29 -13.28 13.00
N GLY A 99 8.38 -12.50 13.59
CA GLY A 99 8.49 -12.02 14.96
C GLY A 99 8.53 -13.15 15.99
N GLU A 100 7.62 -14.12 15.89
CA GLU A 100 7.58 -15.31 16.76
C GLU A 100 8.83 -16.19 16.59
N ARG A 101 9.30 -16.38 15.35
CA ARG A 101 10.46 -17.20 15.05
C ARG A 101 11.75 -16.62 15.63
N ALA A 102 12.01 -15.35 15.39
CA ALA A 102 13.20 -14.66 15.88
C ALA A 102 13.10 -14.24 17.35
N GLY A 103 11.91 -14.33 17.96
CA GLY A 103 11.65 -13.82 19.30
C GLY A 103 11.80 -12.29 19.40
N CYS A 104 11.50 -11.58 18.31
CA CYS A 104 11.77 -10.15 18.17
C CYS A 104 10.49 -9.29 18.15
N PRO A 105 10.56 -8.01 18.54
CA PRO A 105 9.42 -7.10 18.47
C PRO A 105 9.01 -6.78 17.03
N VAL A 106 7.69 -6.66 16.81
CA VAL A 106 7.10 -6.11 15.59
C VAL A 106 6.67 -4.67 15.84
N PHE A 107 6.99 -3.76 14.93
CA PHE A 107 6.66 -2.34 14.99
C PHE A 107 5.77 -1.93 13.81
N MET A 108 4.85 -1.00 14.08
CA MET A 108 3.94 -0.44 13.07
C MET A 108 3.41 0.91 13.56
N GLY A 109 2.98 1.81 12.67
CA GLY A 109 2.31 3.06 13.05
C GLY A 109 1.15 2.82 14.02
N GLY A 110 1.11 3.55 15.14
CA GLY A 110 0.17 3.27 16.24
C GLY A 110 -1.30 3.23 15.83
N GLU A 111 -1.74 4.21 15.02
CA GLU A 111 -3.10 4.26 14.50
C GLU A 111 -3.36 3.18 13.41
N GLU A 112 -2.32 2.82 12.64
CA GLU A 112 -2.41 1.76 11.64
C GLU A 112 -2.66 0.39 12.31
N ILE A 113 -2.10 0.16 13.50
CA ILE A 113 -2.38 -1.05 14.30
C ILE A 113 -3.87 -1.17 14.61
N LEU A 114 -4.55 -0.06 14.93
CA LEU A 114 -5.98 -0.06 15.20
C LEU A 114 -6.78 -0.41 13.95
N SER A 115 -6.40 0.14 12.79
CA SER A 115 -6.99 -0.19 11.50
C SER A 115 -6.74 -1.64 11.10
N ALA A 116 -5.53 -2.16 11.28
CA ALA A 116 -5.18 -3.55 11.02
C ALA A 116 -6.01 -4.50 11.89
N ARG A 117 -6.14 -4.22 13.19
CA ARG A 117 -6.95 -5.04 14.12
C ARG A 117 -8.41 -5.08 13.72
N ARG A 118 -8.98 -3.99 13.22
CA ARG A 118 -10.36 -3.97 12.69
C ARG A 118 -10.49 -4.75 11.39
N LEU A 119 -9.58 -4.54 10.43
CA LEU A 119 -9.67 -5.17 9.10
C LEU A 119 -9.49 -6.69 9.17
N TRP A 120 -8.53 -7.13 9.99
CA TRP A 120 -8.15 -8.53 10.09
C TRP A 120 -8.85 -9.28 11.23
N ASP A 121 -9.84 -8.66 11.89
CA ASP A 121 -10.68 -9.33 12.89
C ASP A 121 -11.46 -10.48 12.21
N PRO A 122 -11.22 -11.75 12.60
CA PRO A 122 -11.93 -12.88 12.01
C PRO A 122 -13.44 -12.86 12.29
N THR A 123 -13.87 -12.11 13.31
CA THR A 123 -15.27 -11.92 13.74
C THR A 123 -15.94 -10.70 13.12
N ALA A 124 -15.22 -9.91 12.31
CA ALA A 124 -15.77 -8.72 11.66
C ALA A 124 -16.98 -9.04 10.78
N ASP A 125 -18.00 -8.20 10.88
CA ASP A 125 -19.22 -8.26 10.08
C ASP A 125 -18.95 -7.84 8.63
N THR A 126 -18.94 -8.82 7.73
CA THR A 126 -18.76 -8.58 6.28
C THR A 126 -19.98 -7.93 5.62
N ASP A 127 -21.14 -7.88 6.30
CA ASP A 127 -22.33 -7.22 5.75
C ASP A 127 -22.10 -5.73 5.57
N ARG A 128 -21.26 -5.09 6.40
CA ARG A 128 -20.95 -3.67 6.25
C ARG A 128 -20.27 -3.38 4.91
N PHE A 129 -19.29 -4.20 4.54
CA PHE A 129 -18.62 -4.10 3.25
C PHE A 129 -19.60 -4.34 2.09
N PHE A 130 -20.43 -5.37 2.20
CA PHE A 130 -21.42 -5.70 1.18
C PHE A 130 -22.43 -4.56 0.99
N LYS A 131 -23.03 -4.05 2.08
CA LYS A 131 -23.98 -2.93 2.07
C LYS A 131 -23.34 -1.65 1.53
N PHE A 132 -22.08 -1.39 1.86
CA PHE A 132 -21.33 -0.26 1.33
C PHE A 132 -21.23 -0.33 -0.21
N MET A 133 -20.83 -1.48 -0.75
CA MET A 133 -20.72 -1.66 -2.22
C MET A 133 -22.08 -1.48 -2.92
N LEU A 134 -23.15 -2.06 -2.37
CA LEU A 134 -24.52 -1.89 -2.90
C LEU A 134 -24.96 -0.43 -2.88
N ARG A 135 -24.70 0.28 -1.78
CA ARG A 135 -25.04 1.70 -1.63
C ARG A 135 -24.37 2.56 -2.72
N HIS A 136 -23.20 2.18 -3.21
CA HIS A 136 -22.52 2.88 -4.31
C HIS A 136 -22.86 2.33 -5.72
N GLY A 137 -23.90 1.50 -5.80
CA GLY A 137 -24.54 1.07 -7.03
C GLY A 137 -23.99 -0.23 -7.63
N MET A 138 -23.14 -0.97 -6.92
CA MET A 138 -22.68 -2.30 -7.34
C MET A 138 -23.82 -3.32 -7.22
N ASP A 139 -23.86 -4.31 -8.12
CA ASP A 139 -24.83 -5.41 -8.04
C ASP A 139 -24.45 -6.43 -6.96
N GLU A 140 -25.43 -7.20 -6.48
CA GLU A 140 -25.21 -8.16 -5.37
C GLU A 140 -24.20 -9.26 -5.69
N ALA A 141 -24.14 -9.72 -6.94
CA ALA A 141 -23.26 -10.81 -7.33
C ALA A 141 -21.79 -10.38 -7.25
N THR A 142 -21.49 -9.19 -7.78
CA THR A 142 -20.15 -8.60 -7.71
C THR A 142 -19.83 -8.03 -6.32
N ALA A 143 -20.80 -7.50 -5.59
CA ALA A 143 -20.57 -6.93 -4.24
C ALA A 143 -20.28 -8.00 -3.18
N ARG A 144 -20.86 -9.20 -3.30
CA ARG A 144 -20.64 -10.26 -2.29
C ARG A 144 -19.16 -10.63 -2.22
N PRO A 145 -18.53 -10.50 -1.04
CA PRO A 145 -17.18 -11.00 -0.87
C PRO A 145 -17.21 -12.51 -1.03
N ASN A 146 -16.28 -13.06 -1.81
CA ASN A 146 -16.11 -14.51 -1.89
C ASN A 146 -15.57 -15.00 -0.54
N VAL A 147 -16.47 -15.43 0.35
CA VAL A 147 -16.15 -15.93 1.70
C VAL A 147 -15.12 -17.07 1.64
N LEU A 148 -15.13 -17.87 0.57
CA LEU A 148 -14.20 -18.98 0.33
C LEU A 148 -12.78 -18.54 -0.11
N LYS A 149 -12.57 -17.28 -0.52
CA LYS A 149 -11.24 -16.71 -0.81
C LYS A 149 -10.60 -16.01 0.40
N ARG A 150 -11.26 -16.03 1.58
CA ARG A 150 -10.72 -15.56 2.87
C ARG A 150 -9.65 -16.53 3.44
N ASN A 151 -8.98 -17.29 2.58
CA ASN A 151 -7.91 -18.25 2.92
C ASN A 151 -6.61 -17.58 3.38
N SER A 152 -6.58 -16.25 3.43
CA SER A 152 -5.52 -15.44 4.00
C SER A 152 -6.07 -14.56 5.12
N GLN A 153 -6.57 -15.19 6.18
CA GLN A 153 -6.72 -14.45 7.42
C GLN A 153 -5.31 -14.10 7.88
N THR A 154 -4.86 -12.90 7.52
CA THR A 154 -3.63 -12.32 8.05
C THR A 154 -3.73 -12.37 9.57
N ARG A 155 -2.89 -13.19 10.19
CA ARG A 155 -2.84 -13.31 11.64
C ARG A 155 -1.86 -12.28 12.13
N LEU A 156 -2.39 -11.25 12.79
CA LEU A 156 -1.55 -10.23 13.39
C LEU A 156 -0.69 -10.82 14.51
N PRO A 157 0.52 -10.28 14.73
CA PRO A 157 1.24 -10.48 15.99
C PRO A 157 0.35 -10.09 17.17
N ASP A 158 0.47 -10.83 18.28
CA ASP A 158 -0.35 -10.59 19.47
C ASP A 158 -0.02 -9.21 20.08
N ASP A 159 1.28 -8.88 20.14
CA ASP A 159 1.79 -7.57 20.53
C ASP A 159 2.51 -6.90 19.35
N ILE A 160 2.05 -5.68 19.01
CA ILE A 160 2.70 -4.81 18.02
C ILE A 160 3.07 -3.52 18.73
N THR A 161 4.34 -3.13 18.66
CA THR A 161 4.84 -1.91 19.29
C THR A 161 4.48 -0.70 18.41
N PRO A 162 3.75 0.30 18.95
CA PRO A 162 3.32 1.44 18.17
C PRO A 162 4.49 2.38 17.86
N LEU A 163 4.53 2.87 16.62
CA LEU A 163 5.41 3.93 16.15
C LEU A 163 4.65 5.25 16.03
N SER A 164 5.36 6.36 16.28
CA SER A 164 4.86 7.72 16.14
C SER A 164 5.57 8.42 14.97
N PRO A 165 4.87 8.79 13.88
CA PRO A 165 5.49 9.53 12.79
C PRO A 165 6.06 10.89 13.23
N GLY A 166 7.07 11.36 12.51
CA GLY A 166 7.82 12.59 12.82
C GLY A 166 9.08 12.36 13.67
N GLU A 167 9.19 11.22 14.35
CA GLU A 167 10.39 10.81 15.07
C GLU A 167 11.37 10.04 14.17
N LYS A 168 12.60 9.83 14.67
CA LYS A 168 13.58 8.94 14.04
C LYS A 168 13.48 7.53 14.64
N LEU A 169 13.68 6.52 13.80
CA LEU A 169 13.72 5.11 14.17
C LEU A 169 15.01 4.49 13.65
N GLU A 170 15.71 3.76 14.51
CA GLU A 170 16.88 2.98 14.11
C GLU A 170 16.45 1.68 13.42
N LEU A 171 16.81 1.56 12.15
CA LEU A 171 16.66 0.35 11.34
C LEU A 171 18.08 -0.13 10.99
N GLY A 172 18.53 -1.22 11.62
CA GLY A 172 19.94 -1.62 11.59
C GLY A 172 20.86 -0.46 11.96
N ASP A 173 21.92 -0.23 11.19
CA ASP A 173 22.87 0.88 11.36
C ASP A 173 22.40 2.18 10.65
N GLY A 174 21.09 2.42 10.57
CA GLY A 174 20.54 3.62 9.94
C GLY A 174 19.50 4.30 10.82
N SER A 175 19.58 5.63 10.88
CA SER A 175 18.62 6.47 11.60
C SER A 175 17.63 7.07 10.60
N TYR A 176 16.42 6.49 10.54
CA TYR A 176 15.42 6.83 9.54
C TYR A 176 14.38 7.79 10.12
N ARG A 177 14.10 8.89 9.42
CA ARG A 177 12.92 9.71 9.74
C ARG A 177 11.66 8.97 9.30
N MET A 178 10.72 8.77 10.22
CA MET A 178 9.40 8.21 9.94
C MET A 178 8.48 9.31 9.42
N ILE A 179 7.96 9.16 8.20
CA ILE A 179 7.10 10.17 7.56
C ILE A 179 5.73 9.53 7.31
N HIS A 180 4.69 10.18 7.83
CA HIS A 180 3.29 9.77 7.59
C HIS A 180 2.86 10.21 6.20
N THR A 181 2.38 9.26 5.40
CA THR A 181 2.00 9.48 3.99
C THR A 181 0.61 8.90 3.71
N PRO A 182 -0.46 9.48 4.31
CA PRO A 182 -1.81 8.95 4.19
C PRO A 182 -2.32 8.94 2.75
N GLY A 183 -3.25 8.04 2.47
CA GLY A 183 -4.02 7.98 1.23
C GLY A 183 -4.17 6.56 0.70
N HIS A 184 -3.04 5.85 0.52
CA HIS A 184 -3.07 4.42 0.18
C HIS A 184 -3.65 3.59 1.33
N THR A 185 -3.14 3.83 2.54
CA THR A 185 -3.85 3.57 3.79
C THR A 185 -3.88 4.86 4.62
N ASP A 186 -4.74 4.90 5.65
CA ASP A 186 -4.91 6.11 6.45
C ASP A 186 -3.66 6.47 7.26
N HIS A 187 -2.83 5.49 7.63
CA HIS A 187 -1.65 5.67 8.47
C HIS A 187 -0.37 5.03 7.92
N HIS A 188 -0.25 4.91 6.58
CA HIS A 188 0.96 4.46 5.89
C HIS A 188 2.20 5.28 6.31
N LEU A 189 3.33 4.60 6.53
CA LEU A 189 4.63 5.22 6.81
C LEU A 189 5.63 4.95 5.69
N VAL A 190 6.42 5.98 5.36
CA VAL A 190 7.69 5.84 4.63
C VAL A 190 8.85 6.16 5.55
N PHE A 191 10.03 5.61 5.26
CA PHE A 191 11.22 5.78 6.10
C PHE A 191 12.37 6.37 5.28
N HIS A 192 12.89 7.52 5.71
CA HIS A 192 13.96 8.24 5.00
C HIS A 192 15.28 8.23 5.76
N ASP A 193 16.32 7.66 5.17
CA ASP A 193 17.70 7.76 5.65
C ASP A 193 18.40 8.92 4.95
N GLU A 194 18.59 10.01 5.69
CA GLU A 194 19.25 11.23 5.22
C GLU A 194 20.73 11.00 4.89
N ARG A 195 21.41 10.09 5.61
CA ARG A 195 22.85 9.81 5.41
C ARG A 195 23.07 9.04 4.12
N ARG A 196 22.29 7.98 3.90
CA ARG A 196 22.37 7.15 2.69
C ARG A 196 21.61 7.76 1.51
N ARG A 197 20.78 8.79 1.75
CA ARG A 197 19.85 9.40 0.77
C ARG A 197 18.92 8.34 0.17
N VAL A 198 18.41 7.45 1.02
CA VAL A 198 17.53 6.33 0.65
C VAL A 198 16.13 6.54 1.23
N LEU A 199 15.10 6.28 0.44
CA LEU A 199 13.70 6.29 0.88
C LEU A 199 13.06 4.91 0.74
N LEU A 200 12.68 4.28 1.85
CA LEU A 200 11.79 3.13 1.88
C LEU A 200 10.36 3.63 1.65
N GLY A 201 9.89 3.52 0.40
CA GLY A 201 8.67 4.15 -0.09
C GLY A 201 7.39 3.36 0.15
N GLY A 202 7.50 2.08 0.54
CA GLY A 202 6.36 1.18 0.66
C GLY A 202 5.46 1.26 -0.57
N ASP A 203 4.15 1.28 -0.34
CA ASP A 203 3.15 1.44 -1.40
C ASP A 203 2.75 2.89 -1.64
N HIS A 204 3.44 3.85 -1.02
CA HIS A 204 3.20 5.26 -1.32
C HIS A 204 3.78 5.67 -2.69
N LEU A 205 4.94 5.11 -3.05
CA LEU A 205 5.73 5.46 -4.23
C LEU A 205 6.12 4.20 -5.01
N LEU A 206 5.33 3.86 -6.03
CA LEU A 206 5.56 2.70 -6.90
C LEU A 206 5.93 3.14 -8.32
N LEU A 207 6.86 2.42 -8.95
CA LEU A 207 7.20 2.64 -10.37
C LEU A 207 6.35 1.73 -11.27
N ARG A 208 6.04 2.20 -12.49
CA ARG A 208 5.24 1.52 -13.53
C ARG A 208 3.74 1.36 -13.22
N ILE A 209 3.37 1.27 -11.96
CA ILE A 209 1.99 1.21 -11.49
C ILE A 209 1.70 2.38 -10.55
N THR A 210 0.41 2.68 -10.37
CA THR A 210 -0.06 3.58 -9.31
C THR A 210 -0.53 2.75 -8.13
N PRO A 211 -0.26 3.17 -6.89
CA PRO A 211 -0.87 2.52 -5.75
C PRO A 211 -2.38 2.73 -5.77
N ASN A 212 -3.13 1.77 -5.22
CA ASN A 212 -4.57 1.93 -5.13
C ASN A 212 -4.91 2.95 -4.04
N ILE A 213 -5.69 3.97 -4.40
CA ILE A 213 -6.21 4.97 -3.45
C ILE A 213 -7.73 4.80 -3.44
N GLY A 214 -8.24 4.08 -2.45
CA GLY A 214 -9.64 3.62 -2.44
C GLY A 214 -10.42 4.08 -1.22
N VAL A 215 -11.71 4.37 -1.41
CA VAL A 215 -12.67 4.54 -0.30
C VAL A 215 -13.30 3.20 0.03
N TRP A 216 -13.12 2.79 1.28
CA TRP A 216 -13.69 1.58 1.89
C TRP A 216 -14.56 1.99 3.09
N PRO A 217 -15.34 1.07 3.70
CA PRO A 217 -16.27 1.43 4.77
C PRO A 217 -15.66 2.17 5.97
N ASP A 218 -14.36 1.99 6.23
CA ASP A 218 -13.63 2.53 7.38
C ASP A 218 -12.51 3.51 6.97
N THR A 219 -12.41 3.86 5.69
CA THR A 219 -11.39 4.82 5.20
C THR A 219 -11.69 6.22 5.72
N ALA A 220 -10.66 6.95 6.12
CA ALA A 220 -10.80 8.37 6.45
C ALA A 220 -11.26 9.18 5.21
N PRO A 221 -11.99 10.30 5.40
CA PRO A 221 -12.44 11.12 4.28
C PRO A 221 -11.29 11.62 3.40
N SER A 222 -11.57 11.80 2.11
CA SER A 222 -10.67 12.44 1.15
C SER A 222 -9.34 11.71 0.96
N PRO A 223 -9.30 10.36 0.81
CA PRO A 223 -8.05 9.61 0.73
C PRO A 223 -7.18 10.04 -0.46
N LEU A 224 -7.80 10.45 -1.58
CA LEU A 224 -7.07 10.98 -2.73
C LEU A 224 -6.44 12.35 -2.45
N ALA A 225 -7.17 13.29 -1.83
CA ALA A 225 -6.59 14.58 -1.45
C ALA A 225 -5.38 14.38 -0.53
N ARG A 226 -5.54 13.53 0.49
CA ARG A 226 -4.47 13.17 1.46
C ARG A 226 -3.26 12.53 0.77
N TYR A 227 -3.49 11.68 -0.24
CA TYR A 227 -2.42 11.08 -1.04
C TYR A 227 -1.64 12.14 -1.83
N LEU A 228 -2.34 13.05 -2.52
CA LEU A 228 -1.72 14.10 -3.33
C LEU A 228 -0.94 15.09 -2.44
N ASP A 229 -1.46 15.45 -1.26
CA ASP A 229 -0.76 16.28 -0.28
C ASP A 229 0.51 15.58 0.24
N SER A 230 0.42 14.28 0.52
CA SER A 230 1.56 13.46 0.93
C SER A 230 2.65 13.44 -0.14
N LEU A 231 2.29 13.20 -1.41
CA LEU A 231 3.24 13.27 -2.53
C LEU A 231 3.92 14.64 -2.61
N ASN A 232 3.16 15.72 -2.48
CA ASN A 232 3.71 17.07 -2.49
C ASN A 232 4.67 17.33 -1.33
N SER A 233 4.39 16.79 -0.14
CA SER A 233 5.25 16.94 1.04
C SER A 233 6.62 16.27 0.90
N LEU A 234 6.75 15.29 0.00
CA LEU A 234 7.99 14.55 -0.25
C LEU A 234 8.87 15.17 -1.35
N ARG A 235 8.40 16.20 -2.05
CA ARG A 235 9.12 16.78 -3.21
C ARG A 235 10.52 17.28 -2.88
N ASP A 236 10.68 17.90 -1.72
CA ASP A 236 11.94 18.49 -1.27
C ASP A 236 12.81 17.48 -0.51
N LEU A 237 12.39 16.22 -0.47
CA LEU A 237 13.14 15.17 0.21
C LEU A 237 14.38 14.80 -0.61
N GLU A 238 15.54 14.94 0.02
CA GLU A 238 16.80 14.54 -0.59
C GLU A 238 16.99 13.00 -0.53
N ALA A 239 16.41 12.31 -1.52
CA ALA A 239 16.57 10.87 -1.72
C ALA A 239 17.02 10.58 -3.16
N ASP A 240 18.16 9.90 -3.29
CA ASP A 240 18.74 9.53 -4.59
C ASP A 240 18.31 8.11 -5.01
N LEU A 241 17.71 7.33 -4.11
CA LEU A 241 17.20 5.99 -4.37
C LEU A 241 15.90 5.75 -3.58
N VAL A 242 14.85 5.39 -4.31
CA VAL A 242 13.56 4.96 -3.74
C VAL A 242 13.43 3.45 -3.82
N LEU A 243 13.07 2.87 -2.68
CA LEU A 243 12.89 1.45 -2.42
C LEU A 243 11.38 1.16 -2.24
N PRO A 244 10.65 0.83 -3.31
CA PRO A 244 9.20 0.64 -3.27
C PRO A 244 8.79 -0.72 -2.70
N GLY A 245 7.54 -0.87 -2.27
CA GLY A 245 6.96 -2.17 -1.89
C GLY A 245 6.78 -3.11 -3.08
N HIS A 246 6.51 -2.56 -4.26
CA HIS A 246 6.35 -3.31 -5.50
C HIS A 246 7.10 -2.69 -6.69
N GLY A 247 7.43 -3.52 -7.66
CA GLY A 247 8.08 -3.08 -8.89
C GLY A 247 9.57 -2.73 -8.72
N PRO A 248 10.18 -2.10 -9.74
CA PRO A 248 11.58 -1.76 -9.71
C PRO A 248 11.87 -0.52 -8.85
N LEU A 249 13.07 -0.49 -8.28
CA LEU A 249 13.65 0.68 -7.63
C LEU A 249 13.83 1.80 -8.65
N PHE A 250 13.98 3.05 -8.19
CA PHE A 250 14.22 4.20 -9.07
C PHE A 250 14.95 5.33 -8.36
N HIS A 251 15.59 6.20 -9.13
CA HIS A 251 16.44 7.29 -8.62
C HIS A 251 15.77 8.67 -8.65
N ASP A 252 14.79 8.88 -9.53
CA ASP A 252 14.15 10.19 -9.71
C ASP A 252 12.85 10.30 -8.92
N LEU A 253 12.96 10.65 -7.62
CA LEU A 253 11.81 10.86 -6.73
C LEU A 253 10.89 11.97 -7.26
N GLY A 254 11.46 13.13 -7.60
CA GLY A 254 10.71 14.29 -8.06
C GLY A 254 9.94 14.00 -9.35
N GLY A 255 10.61 13.41 -10.34
CA GLY A 255 9.96 13.00 -11.59
C GLY A 255 8.83 12.01 -11.36
N ARG A 256 8.99 11.06 -10.42
CA ARG A 256 7.92 10.08 -10.16
C ARG A 256 6.72 10.70 -9.46
N ILE A 257 6.94 11.64 -8.53
CA ILE A 257 5.87 12.42 -7.91
C ILE A 257 5.09 13.19 -8.99
N GLU A 258 5.78 13.85 -9.93
CA GLU A 258 5.12 14.58 -11.03
C GLU A 258 4.26 13.65 -11.91
N GLU A 259 4.75 12.47 -12.25
CA GLU A 259 3.99 11.48 -13.01
C GLU A 259 2.71 11.02 -12.28
N LEU A 260 2.80 10.78 -10.97
CA LEU A 260 1.66 10.36 -10.16
C LEU A 260 0.61 11.46 -10.04
N LEU A 261 1.04 12.70 -9.81
CA LEU A 261 0.14 13.86 -9.77
C LEU A 261 -0.58 14.05 -11.12
N LEU A 262 0.17 13.99 -12.22
CA LEU A 262 -0.40 14.11 -13.57
C LEU A 262 -1.36 12.95 -13.88
N HIS A 263 -1.03 11.74 -13.45
CA HIS A 263 -1.92 10.58 -13.58
C HIS A 263 -3.27 10.84 -12.91
N HIS A 264 -3.27 11.33 -11.67
CA HIS A 264 -4.51 11.57 -10.93
C HIS A 264 -5.31 12.75 -11.49
N GLU A 265 -4.67 13.81 -11.99
CA GLU A 265 -5.39 14.88 -12.69
C GLU A 265 -6.08 14.33 -13.96
N HIS A 266 -5.40 13.52 -14.78
CA HIS A 266 -6.05 12.85 -15.92
C HIS A 266 -7.18 11.91 -15.51
N ARG A 267 -7.05 11.21 -14.37
CA ARG A 267 -8.07 10.30 -13.85
C ARG A 267 -9.28 11.05 -13.29
N LEU A 268 -9.08 12.22 -12.69
CA LEU A 268 -10.15 13.13 -12.28
C LEU A 268 -10.95 13.61 -13.51
N ASP A 269 -10.25 14.06 -14.56
CA ASP A 269 -10.88 14.45 -15.82
C ASP A 269 -11.68 13.29 -16.45
N ALA A 270 -11.09 12.09 -16.51
CA ALA A 270 -11.75 10.91 -17.04
C ALA A 270 -12.99 10.51 -16.22
N THR A 271 -12.90 10.58 -14.89
CA THR A 271 -14.02 10.30 -13.97
C THR A 271 -15.16 11.29 -14.18
N LEU A 272 -14.86 12.58 -14.26
CA LEU A 272 -15.86 13.62 -14.51
C LEU A 272 -16.51 13.45 -15.89
N ALA A 273 -15.70 13.24 -16.93
CA ALA A 273 -16.19 13.01 -18.29
C ALA A 273 -17.08 11.77 -18.39
N ALA A 274 -16.80 10.71 -17.62
CA ALA A 274 -17.57 9.48 -17.60
C ALA A 274 -19.00 9.66 -17.05
N TYR A 275 -19.31 10.74 -16.31
CA TYR A 275 -20.69 11.10 -15.99
C TYR A 275 -21.48 11.55 -17.23
N GLY A 276 -20.83 12.19 -18.21
CA GLY A 276 -21.47 12.61 -19.47
C GLY A 276 -22.59 13.62 -19.29
N GLY A 277 -22.47 14.53 -18.31
CA GLY A 277 -23.47 15.57 -18.02
C GLY A 277 -24.78 15.07 -17.42
N ARG A 278 -24.84 13.82 -16.97
CA ARG A 278 -26.03 13.22 -16.35
C ARG A 278 -25.69 12.64 -14.98
N GLU A 279 -26.74 12.39 -14.22
CA GLU A 279 -26.66 11.68 -12.95
C GLU A 279 -26.23 10.22 -13.16
N ALA A 280 -25.34 9.70 -12.32
CA ALA A 280 -24.94 8.29 -12.29
C ALA A 280 -24.51 7.84 -10.88
N THR A 281 -24.48 6.52 -10.66
CA THR A 281 -23.83 5.93 -9.48
C THR A 281 -22.31 5.87 -9.68
N PRO A 282 -21.51 5.90 -8.61
CA PRO A 282 -20.06 5.69 -8.71
C PRO A 282 -19.68 4.38 -9.41
N TYR A 283 -20.41 3.28 -9.18
CA TYR A 283 -20.17 2.01 -9.89
C TYR A 283 -20.41 2.10 -11.40
N ALA A 284 -21.47 2.79 -11.84
CA ALA A 284 -21.70 2.98 -13.26
C ALA A 284 -20.60 3.81 -13.92
N VAL A 285 -19.95 4.71 -13.16
CA VAL A 285 -18.81 5.51 -13.61
C VAL A 285 -17.53 4.67 -13.60
N SER A 286 -17.30 3.85 -12.58
CA SER A 286 -16.13 2.97 -12.52
C SER A 286 -16.07 2.04 -13.73
N CYS A 287 -17.21 1.45 -14.15
CA CYS A 287 -17.27 0.60 -15.33
C CYS A 287 -17.05 1.33 -16.68
N ARG A 288 -17.09 2.68 -16.70
CA ARG A 288 -16.79 3.49 -17.89
C ARG A 288 -15.32 3.94 -17.90
N VAL A 289 -14.77 4.21 -16.72
CA VAL A 289 -13.38 4.66 -16.52
C VAL A 289 -12.40 3.48 -16.59
N PHE A 290 -12.80 2.33 -16.06
CA PHE A 290 -12.05 1.09 -16.06
C PHE A 290 -12.67 0.10 -17.04
N SER A 291 -11.86 -0.80 -17.61
CA SER A 291 -12.34 -1.83 -18.54
C SER A 291 -13.39 -2.73 -17.87
N PRO A 292 -14.46 -3.17 -18.58
CA PRO A 292 -15.44 -4.10 -18.02
C PRO A 292 -14.90 -5.54 -17.87
N ASP A 293 -13.78 -5.89 -18.50
CA ASP A 293 -13.19 -7.23 -18.47
C ASP A 293 -12.41 -7.53 -17.16
N LEU A 294 -12.90 -7.00 -16.04
CA LEU A 294 -12.32 -7.16 -14.71
C LEU A 294 -13.04 -8.26 -13.93
N THR A 295 -12.28 -8.99 -13.12
CA THR A 295 -12.87 -9.92 -12.14
C THR A 295 -13.69 -9.17 -11.09
N ASP A 296 -14.62 -9.84 -10.39
CA ASP A 296 -15.39 -9.20 -9.31
C ASP A 296 -14.51 -8.55 -8.24
N TYR A 297 -13.34 -9.15 -7.96
CA TYR A 297 -12.37 -8.57 -7.04
C TYR A 297 -11.82 -7.25 -7.56
N GLN A 298 -11.40 -7.19 -8.82
CA GLN A 298 -10.89 -5.97 -9.44
C GLN A 298 -11.97 -4.90 -9.61
N LEU A 299 -13.23 -5.28 -9.86
CA LEU A 299 -14.36 -4.34 -9.93
C LEU A 299 -14.60 -3.65 -8.58
N ARG A 300 -14.40 -4.33 -7.46
CA ARG A 300 -14.48 -3.73 -6.12
C ARG A 300 -13.39 -2.69 -5.87
N PHE A 301 -12.16 -2.95 -6.32
CA PHE A 301 -11.06 -1.99 -6.28
C PHE A 301 -11.31 -0.80 -7.22
N ALA A 302 -11.82 -1.05 -8.43
CA ALA A 302 -12.17 0.01 -9.37
C ALA A 302 -13.26 0.93 -8.82
N LEU A 303 -14.27 0.38 -8.14
CA LEU A 303 -15.27 1.18 -7.44
C LEU A 303 -14.65 2.00 -6.31
N ALA A 304 -13.86 1.38 -5.42
CA ALA A 304 -13.20 2.07 -4.32
C ALA A 304 -12.32 3.24 -4.81
N GLU A 305 -11.55 3.03 -5.88
CA GLU A 305 -10.73 4.09 -6.50
C GLU A 305 -11.58 5.18 -7.14
N THR A 306 -12.67 4.81 -7.82
CA THR A 306 -13.60 5.78 -8.40
C THR A 306 -14.24 6.65 -7.32
N LEU A 307 -14.58 6.07 -6.15
CA LEU A 307 -15.13 6.81 -5.02
C LEU A 307 -14.13 7.87 -4.52
N ALA A 308 -12.85 7.53 -4.41
CA ALA A 308 -11.82 8.48 -3.98
C ALA A 308 -11.71 9.69 -4.93
N HIS A 309 -11.86 9.46 -6.24
CA HIS A 309 -11.90 10.53 -7.24
C HIS A 309 -13.20 11.32 -7.18
N VAL A 310 -14.34 10.66 -6.93
CA VAL A 310 -15.64 11.34 -6.76
C VAL A 310 -15.62 12.26 -5.55
N GLU A 311 -15.15 11.81 -4.38
CA GLU A 311 -15.05 12.66 -3.17
C GLU A 311 -14.23 13.93 -3.44
N LEU A 312 -13.06 13.80 -4.09
CA LEU A 312 -12.24 14.96 -4.44
C LEU A 312 -12.92 15.88 -5.47
N LEU A 313 -13.66 15.33 -6.44
CA LEU A 313 -14.44 16.15 -7.39
C LEU A 313 -15.61 16.87 -6.71
N GLU A 314 -16.23 16.26 -5.70
CA GLU A 314 -17.25 16.91 -4.87
C GLU A 314 -16.66 18.05 -4.04
N GLU A 315 -15.52 17.82 -3.38
CA GLU A 315 -14.79 18.85 -2.62
C GLU A 315 -14.36 20.03 -3.50
N ARG A 316 -13.98 19.75 -4.75
CA ARG A 316 -13.66 20.77 -5.76
C ARG A 316 -14.90 21.46 -6.36
N GLY A 317 -16.12 21.09 -5.95
CA GLY A 317 -17.36 21.66 -6.45
C GLY A 317 -17.66 21.33 -7.91
N LEU A 318 -17.17 20.20 -8.41
CA LEU A 318 -17.39 19.72 -9.79
C LEU A 318 -18.47 18.63 -9.87
N LEU A 319 -18.71 17.92 -8.77
CA LEU A 319 -19.81 16.98 -8.60
C LEU A 319 -20.70 17.41 -7.42
N GLU A 320 -21.98 17.06 -7.51
CA GLU A 320 -22.94 17.18 -6.42
C GLU A 320 -23.64 15.83 -6.22
N ARG A 321 -23.70 15.37 -4.97
CA ARG A 321 -24.53 14.25 -4.56
C ARG A 321 -26.02 14.57 -4.64
N THR A 322 -26.76 13.73 -5.34
CA THR A 322 -28.20 13.90 -5.60
C THR A 322 -29.06 12.75 -5.07
N GLY A 323 -28.44 11.65 -4.63
CA GLY A 323 -29.13 10.47 -4.11
C GLY A 323 -28.37 9.80 -2.96
N GLU A 324 -29.11 9.04 -2.15
CA GLU A 324 -28.61 8.41 -0.92
C GLU A 324 -28.56 6.88 -0.96
N ASP A 325 -29.48 6.25 -1.72
CA ASP A 325 -29.59 4.79 -1.84
C ASP A 325 -30.25 4.36 -3.18
N PRO A 326 -29.46 3.99 -4.21
CA PRO A 326 -28.00 4.11 -4.23
C PRO A 326 -27.57 5.59 -4.27
N VAL A 327 -26.35 5.82 -3.79
CA VAL A 327 -25.65 7.10 -3.92
C VAL A 327 -25.49 7.46 -5.39
N ARG A 328 -25.82 8.71 -5.71
CA ARG A 328 -25.74 9.25 -7.07
C ARG A 328 -25.13 10.63 -7.03
N HIS A 329 -24.41 10.94 -8.10
CA HIS A 329 -23.82 12.25 -8.33
C HIS A 329 -24.16 12.75 -9.72
N ARG A 330 -24.16 14.07 -9.88
CA ARG A 330 -24.22 14.74 -11.18
C ARG A 330 -23.11 15.79 -11.29
N PRO A 331 -22.59 16.05 -12.50
CA PRO A 331 -21.73 17.20 -12.76
C PRO A 331 -22.45 18.51 -12.47
N LEU A 332 -21.76 19.42 -11.78
CA LEU A 332 -22.19 20.81 -11.69
C LEU A 332 -21.83 21.50 -13.01
N SER A 333 -22.77 22.29 -13.54
CA SER A 333 -22.51 23.09 -14.74
C SER A 333 -21.57 24.22 -14.35
N ALA A 334 -20.46 24.36 -15.09
CA ALA A 334 -19.53 25.46 -14.94
C ALA A 334 -20.17 26.83 -15.25
#